data_AF-A0A7X7GH27-F1
#
_entry.id   AF-A0A7X7GH27-F1
#
_cell.length_a   1.000
_cell.length_b   1.000
_cell.length_c   1.000
_cell.angle_alpha   90.00
_cell.angle_beta   90.00
_cell.angle_gamma   90.00
#
_symmetry.space_group_name_H-M   'P 1'
#
loop_
_entity.id
_entity.type
_entity.pdbx_description
1 polymer ?
#
loop_
_entity_poly.entity_id
_entity_poly.type
_entity_poly.pdbx_seq_one_letter_code
_entity_poly.pdbx_strand_id
1 'polypeptide(L)' 'MGVEEVSGRHYVSFPVSNGAVDYEEYYEIDRETYDHIRSNAAAASAFVDECRRRERDSLLILTPGRNRGTSV' A
#
# COMPACT_ATOMS: atom_id res chain seq x y z
N MET A 1 4.67 -6.94 1.17
CA MET A 1 5.23 -6.51 -0.13
C MET A 1 5.36 -7.75 -1.00
N GLY A 2 5.06 -7.65 -2.29
CA GLY A 2 5.11 -8.77 -3.23
C GLY A 2 5.47 -8.29 -4.64
N VAL A 3 5.66 -9.26 -5.53
CA VAL A 3 5.87 -9.04 -6.96
C VAL A 3 4.77 -9.77 -7.70
N GLU A 4 4.10 -9.09 -8.63
CA GLU A 4 3.13 -9.69 -9.52
C GLU A 4 3.87 -10.54 -10.56
N GLU A 5 3.56 -11.84 -10.64
CA GLU A 5 4.34 -12.80 -11.44
C GLU A 5 4.20 -12.60 -12.96
N VAL A 6 3.11 -11.96 -13.43
CA VAL A 6 2.83 -11.80 -14.86
C VAL A 6 3.44 -10.51 -15.40
N SER A 7 3.25 -9.38 -14.71
CA SER A 7 3.79 -8.08 -15.13
C SER A 7 5.16 -7.76 -14.55
N GLY A 8 5.61 -8.49 -13.53
CA GLY A 8 6.83 -8.17 -12.77
C GLY A 8 6.72 -6.90 -11.94
N ARG A 9 5.50 -6.36 -11.74
CA ARG A 9 5.27 -5.14 -10.96
C ARG A 9 5.40 -5.43 -9.47
N HIS A 10 6.00 -4.50 -8.75
CA HIS A 10 6.13 -4.61 -7.30
C HIS A 10 4.91 -3.97 -6.65
N TYR A 11 4.47 -4.55 -5.55
CA TYR A 11 3.35 -3.98 -4.79
C TYR A 11 3.58 -4.10 -3.28
N VAL A 12 3.00 -3.14 -2.56
CA VAL A 12 2.88 -3.20 -1.11
C VAL A 12 1.42 -3.48 -0.79
N SER A 13 1.19 -4.54 -0.02
CA SER A 13 -0.10 -4.76 0.60
C SER A 13 -0.01 -4.66 2.11
N PHE A 14 -1.05 -4.10 2.70
CA PHE A 14 -1.20 -4.00 4.15
C PHE A 14 -2.68 -4.06 4.54
N PRO A 15 -3.01 -4.66 5.69
CA PRO A 15 -4.38 -4.69 6.18
C PRO A 15 -4.80 -3.29 6.63
N VAL A 16 -6.02 -2.92 6.24
CA VAL A 16 -6.69 -1.68 6.60
C VAL A 16 -8.06 -2.02 7.16
N SER A 17 -8.38 -1.42 8.29
CA SER A 17 -9.70 -1.54 8.92
C SER A 17 -10.45 -0.23 8.77
N ASN A 18 -11.72 -0.29 8.34
CA ASN A 18 -12.65 0.85 8.42
C ASN A 18 -13.54 0.80 9.67
N GLY A 19 -13.09 0.17 10.75
CA GLY A 19 -13.89 -0.07 11.96
C GLY A 19 -15.07 -1.05 11.79
N ALA A 20 -15.50 -1.33 10.55
CA ALA A 20 -16.57 -2.27 10.22
C ALA A 20 -16.10 -3.53 9.50
N VAL A 21 -15.05 -3.42 8.66
CA VAL A 21 -14.48 -4.52 7.88
C VAL A 21 -12.97 -4.30 7.78
N ASP A 22 -12.22 -5.40 7.93
CA ASP A 22 -10.80 -5.49 7.61
C ASP A 22 -10.67 -5.89 6.14
N TYR A 23 -9.91 -5.11 5.39
CA TYR A 23 -9.64 -5.36 3.98
C TYR A 23 -8.16 -5.10 3.68
N GLU A 24 -7.66 -5.70 2.61
CA GLU A 24 -6.26 -5.52 2.21
C GLU A 24 -6.18 -4.46 1.12
N GLU A 25 -5.39 -3.41 1.34
CA GLU A 25 -5.09 -2.41 0.31
C GLU A 25 -3.82 -2.78 -0.43
N TYR A 26 -3.85 -2.65 -1.76
CA TYR A 26 -2.74 -3.00 -2.64
C TYR A 26 -2.30 -1.75 -3.38
N TYR A 27 -1.04 -1.37 -3.16
CA TYR A 27 -0.40 -0.22 -3.79
C TYR A 27 0.69 -0.69 -4.73
N GLU A 28 0.64 -0.22 -5.97
CA GLU A 28 1.72 -0.44 -6.92
C GLU A 28 2.91 0.43 -6.53
N ILE A 29 4.09 -0.17 -6.57
CA ILE A 29 5.34 0.54 -6.38
C ILE A 29 6.29 0.21 -7.53
N ASP A 30 7.07 1.22 -7.92
CA ASP A 30 8.17 1.01 -8.83
C ASP A 30 9.31 0.27 -8.12
N ARG A 31 10.28 -0.18 -8.92
CA ARG A 31 11.43 -0.95 -8.43
C ARG A 31 12.36 -0.13 -7.52
N GLU A 32 12.50 1.17 -7.76
CA GLU A 32 13.33 2.06 -6.94
C GLU A 32 12.72 2.20 -5.54
N THR A 33 11.41 2.43 -5.47
CA THR A 33 10.65 2.45 -4.21
C THR A 33 10.77 1.11 -3.50
N TYR A 34 10.62 -0.01 -4.21
CA TYR A 34 10.77 -1.36 -3.65
C TYR A 34 12.15 -1.58 -3.03
N ASP A 35 13.23 -1.30 -3.77
CA ASP A 35 14.59 -1.49 -3.28
C ASP A 35 14.90 -0.54 -2.11
N HIS A 36 14.37 0.69 -2.15
CA HIS A 36 14.53 1.66 -1.07
C HIS A 36 13.86 1.23 0.23
N ILE A 37 12.57 0.85 0.20
CA ILE A 37 11.84 0.39 1.40
C ILE A 37 12.34 -0.98 1.88
N ARG A 38 12.84 -1.82 0.97
CA ARG A 38 13.45 -3.12 1.31
C ARG A 38 14.77 -2.96 2.06
N SER A 39 15.58 -1.97 1.69
CA SER A 39 16.83 -1.65 2.38
C SER A 39 16.64 -0.76 3.60
N ASN A 40 15.49 -0.09 3.74
CA ASN A 40 15.23 0.88 4.79
C ASN A 40 13.84 0.69 5.43
N ALA A 41 13.81 0.06 6.60
CA ALA A 41 12.58 -0.17 7.35
C ALA A 41 11.86 1.13 7.76
N ALA A 42 12.60 2.23 8.00
CA ALA A 42 11.96 3.52 8.30
C ALA A 42 11.24 4.10 7.07
N ALA A 43 11.80 3.88 5.87
CA ALA A 43 11.14 4.27 4.63
C ALA A 43 9.88 3.43 4.37
N ALA A 44 9.89 2.14 4.73
CA ALA A 44 8.70 1.29 4.64
C ALA A 44 7.57 1.82 5.53
N SER A 45 7.86 2.19 6.78
CA SER A 45 6.86 2.78 7.69
C SER A 45 6.34 4.12 7.17
N ALA A 46 7.23 5.00 6.70
CA ALA A 46 6.83 6.29 6.13
C ALA A 46 5.91 6.11 4.91
N PHE A 47 6.22 5.15 4.03
CA PHE A 47 5.38 4.84 2.87
C PHE A 47 3.99 4.35 3.28
N VAL A 48 3.90 3.46 4.27
CA VAL A 48 2.60 2.99 4.80
C VAL A 48 1.82 4.15 5.43
N ASP A 49 2.48 5.05 6.14
CA ASP A 49 1.83 6.22 6.73
C ASP A 49 1.33 7.20 5.65
N GLU A 50 2.09 7.43 4.58
CA GLU A 50 1.62 8.20 3.41
C GLU A 50 0.39 7.54 2.76
N CYS A 51 0.39 6.22 2.63
CA CYS A 51 -0.75 5.46 2.11
C CYS A 51 -1.99 5.61 3.03
N ARG A 52 -1.82 5.53 4.35
CA ARG A 52 -2.88 5.78 5.34
C ARG A 52 -3.44 7.20 5.27
N ARG A 53 -2.58 8.19 4.98
CA ARG A 53 -3.00 9.59 4.74
C ARG A 53 -3.65 9.80 3.38
N ARG A 54 -3.79 8.76 2.55
CA ARG A 54 -4.35 8.80 1.18
C ARG A 54 -3.54 9.68 0.23
N GLU A 55 -2.26 9.91 0.54
CA GLU A 55 -1.37 10.74 -0.30
C GLU A 55 -0.88 9.99 -1.55
N ARG A 56 -0.94 8.64 -1.51
CA ARG A 56 -0.51 7.75 -2.61
C ARG A 56 -1.68 7.05 -3.31
N ASP A 57 -2.89 7.61 -3.22
CA ASP A 57 -4.09 7.00 -3.79
C ASP A 57 -4.03 6.77 -5.31
N SER A 58 -3.21 7.55 -6.01
CA SER A 58 -2.96 7.37 -7.44
C SER A 58 -2.27 6.04 -7.77
N LEU A 59 -1.58 5.41 -6.80
CA LEU A 59 -0.88 4.14 -6.95
C LEU A 59 -1.73 2.93 -6.52
N LEU A 60 -2.95 3.18 -6.07
CA LEU A 60 -3.82 2.16 -5.51
C LEU A 60 -4.36 1.25 -6.62
N ILE A 61 -4.04 -0.04 -6.55
CA ILE A 61 -4.40 -1.05 -7.55
C ILE A 61 -5.87 -1.45 -7.41
N LEU A 62 -6.33 -1.61 -6.16
CA LEU A 62 -7.71 -1.94 -5.85
C LEU A 62 -8.40 -0.73 -5.22
N THR A 63 -9.33 -0.12 -5.96
CA THR A 63 -10.16 0.95 -5.43
C THR A 63 -11.01 0.40 -4.28
N PRO A 64 -10.85 0.90 -3.03
CA PRO A 64 -11.69 0.48 -1.94
C PRO A 64 -13.13 0.90 -2.23
N GLY A 65 -14.08 0.08 -1.75
CA GLY A 65 -15.48 0.44 -1.81
C GLY A 65 -15.76 1.81 -1.18
N ARG A 66 -16.94 2.37 -1.47
CA ARG A 66 -17.38 3.74 -1.13
C ARG A 66 -17.11 4.20 0.32
N ASN A 67 -16.95 3.27 1.26
CA ASN A 67 -16.58 3.55 2.65
C ASN A 67 -15.13 3.11 2.91
N ARG A 68 -14.17 4.00 2.63
CA ARG A 68 -12.77 3.77 2.95
C ARG A 68 -12.47 4.11 4.41
N GLY A 69 -11.77 3.20 5.08
CA GLY A 69 -11.25 3.35 6.43
C GLY A 69 -10.49 4.64 6.67
N THR A 70 -10.73 5.26 7.81
CA THR A 70 -9.68 6.01 8.50
C THR A 70 -9.31 5.12 9.68
N SER A 71 -8.13 4.50 9.64
CA SER A 71 -7.67 3.68 10.77
C SER A 71 -7.69 4.53 12.05
N VAL A 72 -8.24 3.97 13.11
CA VAL A 72 -8.18 4.48 14.50
C VAL A 72 -6.91 4.00 15.19
#